data_AF-A0A8T0C1T7-F1
#
_entry.id   AF-A0A8T0C1T7-F1
#
_cell.length_a   1.000
_cell.length_b   1.000
_cell.length_c   1.000
_cell.angle_alpha   90.00
_cell.angle_beta   90.00
_cell.angle_gamma   90.00
#
_symmetry.space_group_name_H-M   'P 1'
#
loop_
_entity.id
_entity.type
_entity.pdbx_description
1 polymer ?
#
loop_
_entity_poly.entity_id
_entity_poly.type
_entity_poly.pdbx_seq_one_letter_code
_entity_poly.pdbx_strand_id
1 'polypeptide(L)'
;MKNALLVSLLSLASTTALANATPSVSQTEQAPTRAGYSSVDEVIEYGRQYQEIKGQLLDTGYELQSCNQHVLNYFVQPASTVYLYAQAECTFSRSVGGDYSLETDYAMVKIDVEYHQFNQLFHEGTVNVNYVTVY
;
A
#
# COMPACT_ATOMS: atom_id res chain seq x y z
N MET A 1 52.74 29.31 -45.35
CA MET A 1 52.21 28.02 -44.85
C MET A 1 51.41 27.43 -46.03
N LYS A 2 52.03 26.73 -46.98
CA LYS A 2 52.42 25.30 -47.07
C LYS A 2 51.27 24.30 -46.80
N ASN A 3 51.04 23.46 -47.82
CA ASN A 3 50.38 22.14 -47.89
C ASN A 3 48.86 22.15 -48.21
N ALA A 4 48.39 21.70 -49.39
CA ALA A 4 48.45 20.35 -50.02
C ALA A 4 47.42 19.39 -49.38
N LEU A 5 46.29 19.05 -50.03
CA LEU A 5 46.04 18.00 -51.06
C LEU A 5 45.64 16.63 -50.44
N LEU A 6 44.67 15.97 -51.10
CA LEU A 6 44.24 14.54 -51.06
C LEU A 6 43.24 14.19 -49.94
N VAL A 7 41.99 13.74 -50.19
CA VAL A 7 41.40 12.66 -51.03
C VAL A 7 41.72 11.25 -50.52
N SER A 8 40.66 10.42 -50.43
CA SER A 8 40.59 8.95 -50.23
C SER A 8 40.67 8.45 -48.78
N LEU A 9 40.06 7.35 -48.33
CA LEU A 9 39.06 6.35 -48.75
C LEU A 9 39.09 5.28 -47.63
N LEU A 10 37.99 4.53 -47.41
CA LEU A 10 37.92 3.26 -46.65
C LEU A 10 38.17 3.36 -45.13
N SER A 11 37.59 2.56 -44.23
CA SER A 11 37.06 1.19 -44.32
C SER A 11 36.16 0.89 -43.12
N LEU A 12 35.16 0.05 -43.34
CA LEU A 12 34.34 -0.62 -42.33
C LEU A 12 35.22 -1.45 -41.37
N ALA A 13 34.95 -1.38 -40.08
CA ALA A 13 35.38 -2.39 -39.13
C ALA A 13 34.15 -2.91 -38.36
N SER A 14 33.63 -4.02 -38.86
CA SER A 14 32.64 -4.86 -38.19
C SER A 14 33.33 -5.60 -37.04
N THR A 15 32.97 -5.33 -35.79
CA THR A 15 33.33 -6.19 -34.66
C THR A 15 32.13 -7.05 -34.29
N THR A 16 32.19 -8.32 -34.69
CA THR A 16 31.37 -9.39 -34.14
C THR A 16 31.82 -9.68 -32.71
N ALA A 17 30.99 -9.32 -31.72
CA ALA A 17 31.15 -9.84 -30.37
C ALA A 17 30.38 -11.17 -30.26
N LEU A 18 31.14 -12.24 -30.03
CA LEU A 18 30.66 -13.58 -29.78
C LEU A 18 29.87 -13.65 -28.48
N ALA A 19 28.79 -14.44 -28.52
CA ALA A 19 27.87 -14.71 -27.45
C ALA A 19 28.55 -15.40 -26.25
N ASN A 20 28.43 -14.79 -25.06
CA ASN A 20 28.41 -15.53 -23.81
C ASN A 20 26.95 -15.56 -23.31
N ALA A 21 26.21 -16.58 -23.75
CA ALA A 21 24.92 -16.90 -23.18
C ALA A 21 25.16 -17.55 -21.80
N THR A 22 25.14 -16.75 -20.74
CA THR A 22 24.88 -17.25 -19.40
C THR A 22 23.41 -17.66 -19.31
N PRO A 23 23.08 -18.86 -18.81
CA PRO A 23 21.68 -19.24 -18.61
C PRO A 23 21.06 -18.31 -17.58
N SER A 24 20.06 -17.54 -18.00
CA SER A 24 19.18 -16.80 -17.13
C SER A 24 18.38 -17.81 -16.29
N VAL A 25 18.74 -17.96 -15.03
CA VAL A 25 17.82 -18.49 -14.02
C VAL A 25 16.60 -17.60 -14.09
N SER A 26 15.46 -18.15 -14.49
CA SER A 26 14.16 -17.50 -14.40
C SER A 26 13.87 -17.27 -12.92
N GLN A 27 14.33 -16.13 -12.39
CA GLN A 27 13.78 -15.57 -11.18
C GLN A 27 12.33 -15.25 -11.54
N THR A 28 11.41 -16.04 -10.99
CA THR A 28 10.00 -15.66 -10.88
C THR A 28 10.02 -14.22 -10.39
N GLU A 29 9.50 -13.30 -11.21
CA GLU A 29 9.42 -11.89 -10.86
C GLU A 29 8.46 -11.77 -9.68
N GLN A 30 9.02 -11.92 -8.49
CA GLN A 30 8.35 -11.70 -7.24
C GLN A 30 8.16 -10.19 -7.20
N ALA A 31 6.94 -9.76 -7.50
CA ALA A 31 6.53 -8.37 -7.40
C ALA A 31 7.16 -7.78 -6.13
N PRO A 32 7.81 -6.60 -6.22
CA PRO A 32 8.54 -6.06 -5.09
C PRO A 32 7.61 -6.04 -3.89
N THR A 33 7.93 -6.83 -2.86
CA THR A 33 7.19 -6.85 -1.60
C THR A 33 7.07 -5.40 -1.14
N ARG A 34 5.86 -4.84 -1.22
CA ARG A 34 5.52 -3.52 -0.67
C ARG A 34 6.13 -3.48 0.73
N ALA A 35 6.92 -2.46 1.04
CA ALA A 35 7.55 -2.32 2.36
C ALA A 35 6.47 -2.55 3.43
N GLY A 36 6.58 -3.68 4.13
CA GLY A 36 5.63 -4.05 5.17
C GLY A 36 5.90 -3.25 6.43
N TYR A 37 4.97 -3.31 7.35
CA TYR A 37 4.99 -2.58 8.61
C TYR A 37 5.42 -3.52 9.73
N SER A 38 6.03 -2.96 10.77
CA SER A 38 6.53 -3.73 11.93
C SER A 38 5.42 -4.04 12.95
N SER A 39 4.30 -3.34 12.89
CA SER A 39 3.16 -3.50 13.81
C SER A 39 1.81 -3.20 13.15
N VAL A 40 0.73 -3.60 13.83
CA VAL A 40 -0.64 -3.21 13.49
C VAL A 40 -0.82 -1.68 13.58
N ASP A 41 -0.20 -1.04 14.58
CA ASP A 41 -0.26 0.42 14.74
C ASP A 41 0.34 1.15 13.54
N GLU A 42 1.46 0.69 13.02
CA GLU A 42 2.08 1.29 11.82
C GLU A 42 1.23 1.10 10.56
N VAL A 43 0.49 0.00 10.45
CA VAL A 43 -0.47 -0.18 9.35
C VAL A 43 -1.57 0.88 9.44
N ILE A 44 -2.04 1.21 10.64
CA ILE A 44 -3.08 2.21 10.82
C ILE A 44 -2.50 3.62 10.69
N GLU A 45 -1.26 3.86 11.12
CA GLU A 45 -0.62 5.18 11.02
C GLU A 45 -0.19 5.52 9.59
N TYR A 46 0.30 4.54 8.83
CA TYR A 46 0.94 4.75 7.52
C TYR A 46 0.30 3.98 6.36
N GLY A 47 -0.77 3.21 6.62
CA GLY A 47 -1.53 2.50 5.60
C GLY A 47 -2.09 3.49 4.57
N ARG A 48 -1.68 3.33 3.31
CA ARG A 48 -1.96 4.32 2.27
C ARG A 48 -3.47 4.51 2.08
N GLN A 49 -4.21 3.42 1.95
CA GLN A 49 -5.63 3.48 1.64
C GLN A 49 -6.42 4.07 2.81
N TYR A 50 -6.09 3.67 4.04
CA TYR A 50 -6.72 4.27 5.21
C TYR A 50 -6.39 5.76 5.35
N GLN A 51 -5.14 6.18 5.14
CA GLN A 51 -4.78 7.60 5.25
C GLN A 51 -5.47 8.45 4.16
N GLU A 52 -5.63 7.92 2.94
CA GLU A 52 -6.40 8.58 1.87
C GLU A 52 -7.88 8.76 2.29
N ILE A 53 -8.53 7.71 2.80
CA ILE A 53 -9.92 7.76 3.27
C ILE A 53 -10.05 8.72 4.46
N LYS A 54 -9.15 8.63 5.44
CA LYS A 54 -9.12 9.51 6.60
C LYS A 54 -9.01 10.96 6.17
N GLY A 55 -8.11 11.28 5.24
CA GLY A 55 -7.98 12.63 4.69
C GLY A 55 -9.30 13.13 4.10
N GLN A 56 -9.97 12.33 3.27
CA GLN A 56 -11.26 12.68 2.68
C GLN A 56 -12.37 12.90 3.72
N LEU A 57 -12.42 12.08 4.78
CA LEU A 57 -13.37 12.23 5.87
C LEU A 57 -13.13 13.54 6.63
N LEU A 58 -11.87 13.82 6.99
CA LEU A 58 -11.51 15.07 7.67
C LEU A 58 -11.83 16.31 6.82
N ASP A 59 -11.50 16.26 5.52
CA ASP A 59 -11.77 17.36 4.58
C ASP A 59 -13.28 17.62 4.39
N THR A 60 -14.13 16.62 4.67
CA THR A 60 -15.59 16.72 4.61
C THR A 60 -16.26 17.01 5.95
N GLY A 61 -15.45 17.37 6.97
CA GLY A 61 -15.91 17.80 8.28
C GLY A 61 -16.22 16.68 9.26
N TYR A 62 -15.88 15.43 8.94
CA TYR A 62 -15.92 14.35 9.92
C TYR A 62 -14.74 14.46 10.88
N GLU A 63 -14.98 14.12 12.14
CA GLU A 63 -13.97 14.05 13.18
C GLU A 63 -13.78 12.61 13.64
N LEU A 64 -12.53 12.19 13.85
CA LEU A 64 -12.21 10.88 14.41
C LEU A 64 -12.66 10.81 15.87
N GLN A 65 -13.54 9.87 16.17
CA GLN A 65 -14.06 9.65 17.53
C GLN A 65 -13.28 8.58 18.27
N SER A 66 -13.03 7.46 17.61
CA SER A 66 -12.29 6.34 18.19
C SER A 66 -11.69 5.47 17.09
N CYS A 67 -10.63 4.73 17.42
CA CYS A 67 -10.21 3.61 16.60
C CYS A 67 -9.80 2.44 17.48
N ASN A 68 -10.51 1.32 17.32
CA ASN A 68 -10.31 0.13 18.12
C ASN A 68 -9.66 -0.96 17.26
N GLN A 69 -8.69 -1.67 17.84
CA GLN A 69 -8.00 -2.75 17.17
C GLN A 69 -8.39 -4.08 17.81
N HIS A 70 -8.60 -5.10 16.98
CA HIS A 70 -8.92 -6.43 17.42
C HIS A 70 -8.00 -7.45 16.74
N VAL A 71 -7.12 -8.06 17.53
CA VAL A 71 -6.28 -9.18 17.07
C VAL A 71 -7.14 -10.44 16.99
N LEU A 72 -7.07 -11.14 15.86
CA LEU A 72 -7.80 -12.37 15.64
C LEU A 72 -7.07 -13.55 16.31
N ASN A 73 -7.76 -14.19 17.23
CA ASN A 73 -7.25 -15.35 17.93
C ASN A 73 -7.58 -16.62 17.16
N TYR A 74 -6.56 -17.24 16.58
CA TYR A 74 -6.68 -18.52 15.91
C TYR A 74 -6.40 -19.67 16.89
N PHE A 75 -7.27 -20.69 16.90
CA PHE A 75 -7.02 -21.92 17.68
C PHE A 75 -5.79 -22.69 17.17
N VAL A 76 -5.54 -22.65 15.86
CA VAL A 76 -4.32 -23.15 15.21
C VAL A 76 -3.85 -22.09 14.23
N GLN A 77 -2.54 -21.82 14.20
CA GLN A 77 -1.97 -20.84 13.28
C GLN A 77 -2.35 -21.17 11.83
N PRO A 78 -2.82 -20.19 11.04
CA PRO A 78 -3.16 -20.41 9.64
C PRO A 78 -1.97 -20.96 8.84
N ALA A 79 -2.23 -21.93 7.95
CA ALA A 79 -1.19 -22.52 7.09
C ALA A 79 -0.77 -21.61 5.92
N SER A 80 -1.54 -20.57 5.64
CA SER A 80 -1.26 -19.64 4.55
C SER A 80 -0.07 -18.74 4.88
N THR A 81 0.79 -18.49 3.88
CA THR A 81 1.94 -17.58 4.02
C THR A 81 1.52 -16.17 4.42
N VAL A 82 0.34 -15.73 3.98
CA VAL A 82 -0.30 -14.47 4.39
C VAL A 82 -1.67 -14.78 4.95
N TYR A 83 -2.01 -14.22 6.12
CA TYR A 83 -3.32 -14.40 6.73
C TYR A 83 -3.79 -13.12 7.44
N LEU A 84 -5.10 -12.97 7.58
CA LEU A 84 -5.70 -11.87 8.33
C LEU A 84 -5.30 -11.99 9.82
N TYR A 85 -4.56 -11.02 10.34
CA TYR A 85 -4.04 -11.05 11.69
C TYR A 85 -4.88 -10.23 12.67
N ALA A 86 -5.30 -9.05 12.24
CA ALA A 86 -6.10 -8.14 13.04
C ALA A 86 -7.08 -7.36 12.17
N GLN A 87 -8.06 -6.75 12.81
CA GLN A 87 -8.95 -5.77 12.21
C GLN A 87 -8.95 -4.51 13.06
N ALA A 88 -8.89 -3.34 12.43
CA ALA A 88 -9.10 -2.07 13.10
C ALA A 88 -10.40 -1.43 12.62
N GLU A 89 -11.14 -0.85 13.54
CA GLU A 89 -12.41 -0.17 13.28
C GLU A 89 -12.31 1.26 13.81
N CYS A 90 -12.16 2.21 12.90
CA CYS A 90 -12.12 3.63 13.21
C CYS A 90 -13.48 4.27 12.94
N THR A 91 -14.06 4.91 13.95
CA THR A 91 -15.34 5.62 13.84
C THR A 91 -15.10 7.11 13.73
N PHE A 92 -15.71 7.72 12.74
CA PHE A 92 -15.77 9.16 12.54
C PHE A 92 -17.20 9.63 12.64
N SER A 93 -17.41 10.88 13.04
CA SER A 93 -18.74 11.50 13.03
C SER A 93 -18.70 12.96 12.69
N ARG A 94 -19.83 13.50 12.22
CA ARG A 94 -20.08 14.93 12.12
C ARG A 94 -21.53 15.23 12.46
N SER A 95 -21.77 16.35 13.10
CA SER A 95 -23.13 16.87 13.24
C SER A 95 -23.61 17.39 11.89
N VAL A 96 -24.82 16.99 11.49
CA VAL A 96 -25.45 17.39 10.24
C VAL A 96 -26.71 18.17 10.59
N GLY A 97 -26.68 19.47 10.34
CA GLY A 97 -27.81 20.38 10.55
C GLY A 97 -27.43 21.67 11.28
N GLY A 98 -28.39 22.58 11.39
CA GLY A 98 -28.22 23.85 12.10
C GLY A 98 -28.14 23.66 13.62
N ASP A 99 -28.06 24.77 14.36
CA ASP A 99 -27.75 24.87 15.80
C ASP A 99 -28.55 23.96 16.77
N TYR A 100 -29.60 23.27 16.32
CA TYR A 100 -30.48 22.42 17.13
C TYR A 100 -30.72 21.03 16.55
N SER A 101 -29.96 20.61 15.53
CA SER A 101 -30.09 19.27 14.94
C SER A 101 -29.45 18.22 15.84
N LEU A 102 -30.17 17.13 16.12
CA LEU A 102 -29.62 15.92 16.74
C LEU A 102 -29.07 14.94 15.69
N GLU A 103 -29.21 15.28 14.40
CA GLU A 103 -28.78 14.43 13.31
C GLU A 103 -27.24 14.37 13.27
N THR A 104 -26.73 13.14 13.33
CA THR A 104 -25.29 12.87 13.30
C THR A 104 -25.00 11.84 12.22
N ASP A 105 -24.12 12.22 11.29
CA ASP A 105 -23.55 11.30 10.32
C ASP A 105 -22.36 10.59 10.96
N TYR A 106 -22.26 9.29 10.74
CA TYR A 106 -21.15 8.44 11.13
C TYR A 106 -20.51 7.81 9.89
N ALA A 107 -19.19 7.72 9.90
CA ALA A 107 -18.42 6.92 8.96
C ALA A 107 -17.57 5.91 9.73
N MET A 108 -17.79 4.62 9.49
CA MET A 108 -17.05 3.52 10.09
C MET A 108 -16.07 2.98 9.06
N VAL A 109 -14.78 3.12 9.34
CA VAL A 109 -13.70 2.60 8.49
C VAL A 109 -13.16 1.32 9.10
N LYS A 110 -13.27 0.22 8.37
CA LYS A 110 -12.73 -1.09 8.76
C LYS A 110 -11.47 -1.38 7.96
N ILE A 111 -10.38 -1.69 8.66
CA ILE A 111 -9.05 -1.94 8.11
C ILE A 111 -8.68 -3.37 8.46
N ASP A 112 -8.56 -4.23 7.45
CA ASP A 112 -7.97 -5.55 7.61
C ASP A 112 -6.45 -5.41 7.66
N VAL A 113 -5.83 -6.12 8.61
CA VAL A 113 -4.37 -6.17 8.75
C VAL A 113 -3.90 -7.59 8.52
N GLU A 114 -3.15 -7.78 7.45
CA GLU A 114 -2.58 -9.08 7.07
C GLU A 114 -1.19 -9.24 7.68
N TYR A 115 -0.84 -10.46 8.07
CA TYR A 115 0.49 -10.83 8.52
C TYR A 115 1.13 -11.81 7.55
N HIS A 116 2.36 -11.51 7.14
CA HIS A 116 3.15 -12.32 6.23
C HIS A 116 4.19 -13.13 7.01
N GLN A 117 4.04 -14.46 7.05
CA GLN A 117 4.82 -15.33 7.94
C GLN A 117 6.32 -15.38 7.63
N PHE A 118 6.69 -15.29 6.35
CA PHE A 118 8.09 -15.44 5.94
C PHE A 118 8.99 -14.26 6.34
N ASN A 119 8.52 -13.03 6.11
CA ASN A 119 9.27 -11.80 6.41
C ASN A 119 8.85 -11.17 7.75
N GLN A 120 7.81 -11.72 8.41
CA GLN A 120 7.30 -11.30 9.72
C GLN A 120 6.81 -9.85 9.72
N LEU A 121 6.23 -9.39 8.61
CA LEU A 121 5.71 -8.05 8.45
C LEU A 121 4.18 -8.02 8.38
N PHE A 122 3.62 -6.89 8.78
CA PHE A 122 2.21 -6.57 8.64
C PHE A 122 1.95 -5.78 7.36
N HIS A 123 0.77 -5.94 6.79
CA HIS A 123 0.35 -5.25 5.58
C HIS A 123 -1.08 -4.74 5.74
N GLU A 124 -1.32 -3.57 5.16
CA GLU A 124 -2.67 -3.06 4.93
C GLU A 124 -3.38 -4.00 3.93
N GLY A 125 -4.41 -4.68 4.41
CA GLY A 125 -5.31 -5.50 3.61
C GLY A 125 -6.45 -4.66 3.03
N THR A 126 -7.66 -5.20 3.08
CA THR A 126 -8.85 -4.47 2.62
C THR A 126 -9.22 -3.34 3.57
N VAL A 127 -9.47 -2.15 3.02
CA VAL A 127 -10.06 -1.02 3.75
C VAL A 127 -11.47 -0.74 3.22
N ASN A 128 -12.47 -0.84 4.09
CA ASN A 128 -13.88 -0.59 3.76
C ASN A 128 -14.43 0.57 4.57
N VAL A 129 -15.34 1.34 3.98
CA VAL A 129 -16.03 2.45 4.65
C VAL A 129 -17.53 2.20 4.61
N ASN A 130 -18.19 2.38 5.74
CA ASN A 130 -19.64 2.33 5.88
C ASN A 130 -20.17 3.64 6.45
N TYR A 131 -21.25 4.18 5.89
CA TYR A 131 -21.86 5.43 6.32
C TYR A 131 -23.25 5.19 6.93
N VAL A 132 -23.56 5.87 8.03
CA VAL A 132 -24.85 5.78 8.73
C VAL A 132 -25.22 7.16 9.27
N THR A 133 -26.49 7.54 9.14
CA THR A 133 -27.06 8.74 9.78
C THR A 133 -27.97 8.33 10.93
N VAL A 134 -27.84 8.99 12.09
CA VAL A 134 -28.67 8.78 13.29
C VAL A 134 -29.48 10.05 13.56
N TYR A 135 -30.75 9.89 13.96
CA TYR A 135 -31.72 10.96 14.22
C TYR A 135 -32.18 10.98 15.69
#